data_AF-A0A965VQ80-F1
#
_entry.id   AF-A0A965VQ80-F1
#
_cell.length_a   1.000
_cell.length_b   1.000
_cell.length_c   1.000
_cell.angle_alpha   90.00
_cell.angle_beta   90.00
_cell.angle_gamma   90.00
#
_symmetry.space_group_name_H-M   'P 1'
#
loop_
_entity.id
_entity.type
_entity.pdbx_description
1 polymer ?
#
loop_
_entity_poly.entity_id
_entity_poly.type
_entity_poly.pdbx_seq_one_letter_code
_entity_poly.pdbx_strand_id
1 'polypeptide(L)' 'MTSPAAVDLRIVLVEPSHPGNIGAVARAMKNMALTQLALVKPKFFPHSDASARAS' A
#
# COMPACT_ATOMS: atom_id res chain seq x y z
N MET A 1 29.79 -7.14 1.25
CA MET A 1 28.47 -7.66 0.82
C MET A 1 27.67 -6.47 0.33
N THR A 2 27.55 -6.27 -0.98
CA THR A 2 26.67 -5.23 -1.53
C THR A 2 25.23 -5.70 -1.33
N SER A 3 24.47 -5.03 -0.46
CA SER A 3 23.02 -5.24 -0.39
C SER A 3 22.43 -5.15 -1.80
N PRO A 4 21.45 -5.99 -2.16
CA PRO A 4 20.74 -5.81 -3.42
C PRO A 4 20.21 -4.37 -3.47
N ALA A 5 20.42 -3.69 -4.61
CA ALA A 5 19.93 -2.34 -4.80
C ALA A 5 18.42 -2.33 -4.51
N ALA A 6 17.98 -1.48 -3.57
CA ALA A 6 16.58 -1.35 -3.24
C ALA A 6 15.81 -0.94 -4.50
N VAL A 7 14.72 -1.64 -4.80
CA VAL A 7 13.86 -1.30 -5.93
C VAL A 7 13.09 -0.02 -5.58
N ASP A 8 13.41 1.07 -6.26
CA ASP A 8 12.67 2.34 -6.13
C ASP A 8 11.38 2.27 -6.96
N LEU A 9 10.36 1.62 -6.39
CA LEU A 9 9.05 1.44 -7.00
C LEU A 9 7.96 2.06 -6.12
N ARG A 10 7.18 2.98 -6.71
CA ARG A 10 6.01 3.59 -6.07
C ARG A 10 4.72 2.98 -6.63
N ILE A 11 3.90 2.45 -5.73
CA ILE A 11 2.55 1.96 -6.03
C ILE A 11 1.57 3.12 -5.83
N VAL A 12 0.73 3.41 -6.83
CA VAL A 12 -0.25 4.49 -6.79
C VAL A 12 -1.66 3.92 -6.97
N LEU A 13 -2.52 4.07 -5.95
CA LEU A 13 -3.94 3.72 -6.06
C LEU A 13 -4.75 4.98 -6.36
N VAL A 14 -5.41 5.00 -7.51
CA VAL A 14 -6.24 6.12 -7.96
C VAL A 14 -7.70 5.79 -7.69
N GLU A 15 -8.37 6.70 -6.97
CA GLU A 15 -9.78 6.63 -6.60
C GLU A 15 -10.22 5.29 -5.98
N PRO A 16 -9.47 4.70 -5.03
CA PRO A 16 -9.90 3.46 -4.37
C PRO A 16 -11.22 3.69 -3.63
N SER A 17 -12.21 2.87 -3.99
CA SER A 17 -13.58 2.99 -3.47
C SER A 17 -13.80 2.25 -2.15
N HIS A 18 -13.03 1.19 -1.89
CA HIS A 18 -13.15 0.36 -0.69
C HIS A 18 -11.87 0.45 0.16
N PRO A 19 -11.96 0.88 1.44
CA PRO A 19 -10.79 1.06 2.30
C PRO A 19 -10.02 -0.26 2.54
N GLY A 20 -10.71 -1.39 2.56
CA GLY A 20 -10.08 -2.70 2.71
C GLY A 20 -9.06 -3.05 1.61
N ASN A 21 -9.24 -2.53 0.39
CA ASN A 21 -8.29 -2.73 -0.70
C ASN A 21 -6.97 -1.98 -0.44
N ILE A 22 -7.01 -0.83 0.22
CA ILE A 22 -5.81 -0.07 0.59
C ILE A 22 -4.96 -0.90 1.56
N GLY A 23 -5.60 -1.50 2.57
CA GLY A 23 -4.92 -2.40 3.50
C GLY A 23 -4.36 -3.65 2.83
N ALA A 24 -5.14 -4.30 1.97
CA ALA A 24 -4.70 -5.49 1.24
C ALA A 24 -3.48 -5.21 0.34
N VAL A 25 -3.45 -4.04 -0.33
CA VAL A 25 -2.30 -3.60 -1.12
C VAL A 25 -1.09 -3.34 -0.22
N ALA A 26 -1.26 -2.64 0.91
CA ALA A 26 -0.18 -2.42 1.87
C ALA A 26 0.42 -3.74 2.39
N ARG A 27 -0.41 -4.74 2.69
CA ARG A 27 0.02 -6.09 3.08
C ARG A 27 0.82 -6.78 1.97
N ALA A 28 0.31 -6.74 0.74
CA ALA A 28 1.01 -7.32 -0.41
C ALA A 28 2.37 -6.65 -0.62
N MET A 29 2.43 -5.32 -0.54
CA MET A 29 3.66 -4.55 -0.63
C MET A 29 4.68 -4.96 0.45
N LYS A 30 4.25 -5.09 1.71
CA LYS A 30 5.11 -5.55 2.80
C LYS A 30 5.72 -6.93 2.53
N ASN A 31 4.93 -7.87 2.03
CA ASN A 31 5.41 -9.22 1.68
C ASN A 31 6.42 -9.20 0.51
N MET A 32 6.39 -8.16 -0.32
CA MET A 32 7.27 -7.97 -1.48
C MET A 32 8.42 -6.98 -1.21
N ALA A 33 8.65 -6.59 0.05
CA ALA A 33 9.64 -5.58 0.44
C ALA A 33 9.46 -4.21 -0.26
N LEU A 34 8.23 -3.85 -0.63
CA LEU A 34 7.86 -2.56 -1.19
C LEU A 34 7.32 -1.64 -0.10
N THR A 35 7.67 -0.35 -0.14
CA THR A 35 7.35 0.59 0.96
C THR A 35 6.70 1.89 0.51
N GLN A 36 6.66 2.19 -0.79
CA GLN A 36 6.19 3.47 -1.32
C GLN A 36 4.76 3.36 -1.87
N LEU A 37 3.74 3.64 -1.03
CA LEU A 37 2.33 3.68 -1.42
C LEU A 37 1.81 5.12 -1.47
N ALA A 38 1.20 5.51 -2.58
CA ALA A 38 0.49 6.78 -2.73
C ALA A 38 -0.99 6.54 -3.05
N LEU A 39 -1.86 7.39 -2.50
CA LEU A 39 -3.31 7.35 -2.75
C LEU A 39 -3.73 8.66 -3.40
N VAL A 40 -4.44 8.57 -4.52
CA VAL A 40 -5.00 9.73 -5.21
C VAL A 40 -6.51 9.68 -5.06
N LYS A 41 -7.09 10.70 -4.42
CA LYS A 41 -8.55 10.82 -4.19
C LYS A 41 -9.21 9.53 -3.64
N PRO A 42 -8.67 8.89 -2.58
CA PRO A 42 -9.34 7.75 -1.98
C PRO A 42 -10.72 8.15 -1.46
N LYS A 43 -11.75 7.32 -1.70
CA LYS A 43 -13.10 7.63 -1.22
C LYS A 43 -13.19 7.57 0.31
N PHE A 44 -12.45 6.65 0.92
CA PHE A 44 -12.40 6.45 2.37
C PHE A 44 -10.98 6.12 2.82
N PHE A 45 -10.26 7.11 3.34
CA PHE A 45 -8.95 6.93 3.98
C PHE A 45 -8.58 8.18 4.81
N PRO A 46 -8.09 8.06 6.06
CA PRO A 46 -7.86 6.82 6.82
C PRO A 46 -9.18 6.10 7.17
N HIS A 47 -9.12 4.79 7.42
CA HIS A 47 -10.29 3.97 7.76
C HIS A 47 -9.88 2.69 8.52
N SER A 48 -10.69 2.25 9.48
CA SER A 48 -10.43 1.04 10.29
C SER A 48 -10.23 -0.21 9.45
N ASP A 49 -11.06 -0.43 8.42
CA ASP A 49 -10.92 -1.57 7.50
C ASP A 49 -9.58 -1.60 6.75
N ALA A 50 -9.00 -0.44 6.43
CA ALA A 50 -7.68 -0.39 5.82
C ALA A 50 -6.63 -0.92 6.80
N SER A 51 -6.67 -0.45 8.06
CA SER A 51 -5.77 -0.93 9.12
C SER A 51 -5.97 -2.43 9.40
N ALA A 52 -7.23 -2.89 9.45
CA ALA A 52 -7.57 -4.30 9.72
C ALA A 52 -7.09 -5.25 8.62
N ARG A 53 -6.95 -4.77 7.37
CA ARG A 53 -6.48 -5.56 6.23
C ARG A 53 -4.97 -5.43 5.96
N ALA A 54 -4.27 -4.54 6.67
CA ALA A 54 -2.86 -4.22 6.43
C ALA A 54 -1.84 -5.14 7.14
N SER A 55 -2.29 -6.12 7.93
CA SER A 55 -1.45 -6.98 8.79
C SER A 55 -0.77 -8.14 8.06
#